data_AF-A0A935HRT0-F1
#
_entry.id   AF-A0A935HRT0-F1
#
_cell.length_a   1.000
_cell.length_b   1.000
_cell.length_c   1.000
_cell.angle_alpha   90.00
_cell.angle_beta   90.00
_cell.angle_gamma   90.00
#
_symmetry.space_group_name_H-M   'P 1'
#
loop_
_entity.id
_entity.type
_entity.pdbx_description
1 polymer ?
#
loop_
_entity_poly.entity_id
_entity_poly.type
_entity_poly.pdbx_seq_one_letter_code
_entity_poly.pdbx_strand_id
1 'polypeptide(L)'
;MRRLRVLDNELYAVGGFDLADGQPAPGVAKRVGNSWQPVGWFNNQGSILDIAKFNENLVVIGNVDMDQGRGICRMERCKLGTYSVQVYWAGFSGGQCLTVYQESLYVGGQISITAGNAGQNIMRWDGEQFHPLGQGIQW
;
A
#
# COMPACT_ATOMS: atom_id res chain seq x y z
N MET A 1 -2.93 -14.89 0.45
CA MET A 1 -3.68 -13.73 -0.10
C MET A 1 -4.38 -13.00 1.04
N ARG A 2 -4.41 -11.65 1.03
CA ARG A 2 -5.06 -10.80 2.06
C ARG A 2 -6.30 -10.09 1.52
N ARG A 3 -6.24 -9.54 0.30
CA ARG A 3 -7.32 -8.71 -0.27
C ARG A 3 -7.33 -8.76 -1.80
N LEU A 4 -8.51 -8.57 -2.39
CA LEU A 4 -8.72 -8.30 -3.81
C LEU A 4 -9.21 -6.85 -3.99
N ARG A 5 -8.75 -6.17 -5.04
CA ARG A 5 -9.14 -4.80 -5.38
C ARG A 5 -9.38 -4.67 -6.88
N VAL A 6 -10.43 -3.96 -7.27
CA VAL A 6 -10.62 -3.50 -8.64
C VAL A 6 -10.20 -2.04 -8.69
N LEU A 7 -9.20 -1.72 -9.51
CA LEU A 7 -8.67 -0.37 -9.74
C LEU A 7 -8.65 -0.14 -11.26
N ASP A 8 -9.30 0.90 -11.76
CA ASP A 8 -9.41 1.19 -13.20
C ASP A 8 -9.84 -0.01 -14.07
N ASN A 9 -10.84 -0.76 -13.62
CA ASN A 9 -11.31 -2.01 -14.25
C ASN A 9 -10.29 -3.17 -14.27
N GLU A 10 -9.19 -3.05 -13.53
CA GLU A 10 -8.17 -4.09 -13.41
C GLU A 10 -8.27 -4.74 -12.03
N LEU A 11 -8.23 -6.08 -11.98
CA LEU A 11 -8.31 -6.84 -10.74
C LEU A 11 -6.91 -7.13 -10.20
N TYR A 12 -6.67 -6.73 -8.95
CA TYR A 12 -5.44 -6.95 -8.21
C TYR A 12 -5.66 -7.87 -7.03
N ALA A 13 -4.69 -8.72 -6.76
CA ALA A 13 -4.56 -9.50 -5.54
C ALA A 13 -3.34 -9.04 -4.76
N VAL A 14 -3.52 -8.84 -3.45
CA VAL A 14 -2.43 -8.48 -2.54
C VAL A 14 -2.36 -9.42 -1.34
N GLY A 15 -1.17 -9.64 -0.79
CA GLY A 15 -0.98 -10.50 0.38
C GLY A 15 0.46 -10.81 0.74
N GLY A 16 0.65 -11.84 1.58
CA GLY A 16 1.95 -12.51 1.73
C GLY A 16 1.95 -13.77 0.87
N PHE A 17 2.32 -13.64 -0.40
CA PHE A 17 2.52 -14.75 -1.32
C PHE A 17 3.74 -14.44 -2.19
N ASP A 18 4.49 -15.46 -2.59
CA ASP A 18 5.73 -15.28 -3.35
C ASP A 18 5.55 -15.55 -4.84
N LEU A 19 4.54 -16.35 -5.20
CA LEU A 19 4.27 -16.78 -6.58
C LEU A 19 2.83 -16.48 -6.98
N ALA A 20 2.63 -16.14 -8.25
CA ALA A 20 1.34 -16.09 -8.92
C ALA A 20 1.47 -16.80 -10.27
N ASP A 21 0.64 -17.81 -10.52
CA ASP A 21 0.70 -18.68 -11.71
C ASP A 21 2.13 -19.18 -12.04
N GLY A 22 2.87 -19.56 -10.99
CA GLY A 22 4.24 -20.08 -11.08
C GLY A 22 5.32 -19.02 -11.34
N GLN A 23 4.95 -17.76 -11.55
CA GLN A 23 5.88 -16.63 -11.69
C GLN A 23 6.12 -15.98 -10.33
N PRO A 24 7.34 -15.51 -10.02
CA PRO A 24 7.57 -14.73 -8.81
C PRO A 24 6.78 -13.41 -8.86
N ALA A 25 5.95 -13.20 -7.85
CA ALA A 25 5.04 -12.07 -7.70
C ALA A 25 4.90 -11.76 -6.20
N PRO A 26 5.94 -11.21 -5.55
CA PRO A 26 5.93 -11.01 -4.11
C PRO A 26 4.81 -10.03 -3.73
N GLY A 27 3.75 -10.57 -3.13
CA GLY A 27 2.69 -9.83 -2.46
C GLY A 27 1.74 -8.99 -3.31
N VAL A 28 1.99 -8.77 -4.61
CA VAL A 28 1.07 -8.07 -5.53
C VAL A 28 1.04 -8.73 -6.91
N ALA A 29 -0.15 -9.13 -7.34
CA ALA A 29 -0.40 -9.67 -8.67
C ALA A 29 -1.66 -9.04 -9.29
N LYS A 30 -1.70 -8.97 -10.62
CA LYS A 30 -2.83 -8.45 -11.40
C LYS A 30 -3.38 -9.54 -12.31
N ARG A 31 -4.70 -9.56 -12.48
CA ARG A 31 -5.40 -10.44 -13.41
C ARG A 31 -5.26 -9.91 -14.83
N VAL A 32 -4.72 -10.72 -15.73
CA VAL A 32 -4.60 -10.43 -17.16
C VAL A 32 -5.14 -11.62 -17.94
N GLY A 33 -6.34 -11.46 -18.52
CA GLY A 33 -7.05 -12.56 -19.17
C GLY A 33 -7.26 -13.73 -18.20
N ASN A 34 -6.72 -14.90 -18.57
CA ASN A 34 -6.82 -16.10 -17.75
C ASN A 34 -5.63 -16.38 -16.82
N SER A 35 -4.66 -15.46 -16.71
CA SER A 35 -3.51 -15.60 -15.79
C SER A 35 -3.35 -14.42 -14.82
N TRP A 36 -2.58 -14.65 -13.75
CA TRP A 36 -2.08 -13.67 -12.82
C TRP A 36 -0.65 -13.29 -13.21
N GLN A 37 -0.37 -12.00 -13.27
CA GLN A 37 0.94 -11.46 -13.61
C GLN A 37 1.51 -10.64 -12.45
N PRO A 38 2.83 -10.66 -12.21
CA PRO A 38 3.47 -9.83 -11.19
C PRO A 38 3.31 -8.34 -11.50
N VAL A 39 3.06 -7.53 -10.46
CA VAL A 39 2.92 -6.07 -10.61
C VAL A 39 4.18 -5.34 -10.15
N GLY A 40 4.88 -5.84 -9.14
CA GLY A 40 6.12 -5.22 -8.67
C GLY A 40 7.01 -6.23 -7.96
N TRP A 41 8.22 -5.80 -7.66
CA TRP A 41 9.18 -6.59 -6.91
C TRP A 41 9.44 -5.93 -5.56
N PHE A 42 9.21 -6.67 -4.49
CA PHE A 42 9.58 -6.28 -3.14
C PHE A 42 10.73 -7.19 -2.71
N ASN A 43 11.83 -6.59 -2.24
CA ASN A 43 13.08 -7.30 -1.98
C ASN A 43 13.03 -8.26 -0.79
N ASN A 44 11.94 -8.25 -0.02
CA ASN A 44 11.73 -9.16 1.10
C ASN A 44 10.29 -9.66 1.11
N GLN A 45 10.03 -10.70 1.89
CA GLN A 45 8.74 -11.41 2.00
C GLN A 45 7.63 -10.58 2.67
N GLY A 46 7.43 -9.36 2.18
CA GLY A 46 6.53 -8.41 2.77
C GLY A 46 5.06 -8.78 2.54
N SER A 47 4.28 -8.78 3.61
CA SER A 47 2.83 -9.01 3.51
C SER A 47 2.13 -7.70 3.17
N ILE A 48 1.67 -7.58 1.92
CA ILE A 48 0.86 -6.44 1.48
C ILE A 48 -0.58 -6.61 1.99
N LEU A 49 -1.09 -5.59 2.67
CA LEU A 49 -2.40 -5.59 3.32
C LEU A 49 -3.48 -4.96 2.44
N ASP A 50 -3.16 -3.88 1.75
CA ASP A 50 -4.08 -3.20 0.84
C ASP A 50 -3.34 -2.47 -0.29
N ILE A 51 -4.10 -2.12 -1.33
CA ILE A 51 -3.66 -1.35 -2.50
C ILE A 51 -4.75 -0.36 -2.91
N ALA A 52 -4.35 0.83 -3.35
CA ALA A 52 -5.22 1.85 -3.91
C ALA A 52 -4.53 2.56 -5.09
N LYS A 53 -5.31 3.21 -5.96
CA LYS A 53 -4.77 4.12 -6.98
C LYS A 53 -4.87 5.57 -6.47
N PHE A 54 -3.76 6.29 -6.45
CA PHE A 54 -3.66 7.67 -5.99
C PHE A 54 -2.68 8.46 -6.88
N ASN A 55 -3.12 9.59 -7.43
CA ASN A 55 -2.33 10.44 -8.34
C ASN A 55 -1.64 9.64 -9.45
N GLU A 56 -2.40 8.84 -10.20
CA GLU A 56 -1.92 7.93 -11.26
C GLU A 56 -0.96 6.80 -10.83
N ASN A 57 -0.66 6.68 -9.54
CA ASN A 57 0.23 5.65 -9.02
C ASN A 57 -0.54 4.61 -8.19
N LEU A 58 -0.03 3.39 -8.17
CA LEU A 58 -0.48 2.40 -7.20
C LEU A 58 0.19 2.71 -5.87
N VAL A 59 -0.56 2.69 -4.79
CA VAL A 59 -0.05 2.84 -3.42
C VAL A 59 -0.43 1.60 -2.66
N VAL A 60 0.55 0.95 -2.04
CA VAL A 60 0.38 -0.23 -1.22
C VAL A 60 0.70 0.08 0.23
N ILE A 61 0.07 -0.66 1.13
CA ILE A 61 0.41 -0.65 2.55
C ILE A 61 0.62 -2.08 3.03
N GLY A 62 1.60 -2.30 3.89
CA GLY A 62 1.90 -3.61 4.42
C GLY A 62 3.22 -3.68 5.14
N ASN A 63 3.63 -4.90 5.49
CA ASN A 63 4.96 -5.14 6.04
C ASN A 63 5.97 -5.20 4.90
N VAL A 64 6.19 -4.08 4.22
CA VAL A 64 7.23 -3.96 3.21
C VAL A 64 8.53 -3.75 3.96
N ASP A 65 9.59 -4.47 3.61
CA ASP A 65 10.85 -4.54 4.35
C ASP A 65 11.40 -3.18 4.74
N MET A 66 11.32 -2.85 6.03
CA MET A 66 11.72 -1.54 6.53
C MET A 66 12.39 -1.79 7.86
N ASP A 67 13.73 -1.70 7.88
CA ASP A 67 14.59 -1.77 9.07
C ASP A 67 14.22 -0.75 10.18
N GLN A 68 13.18 0.06 9.98
CA GLN A 68 12.72 1.15 10.86
C GLN A 68 11.17 1.28 10.93
N GLY A 69 10.36 0.29 10.53
CA GLY A 69 8.89 0.25 10.80
C GLY A 69 7.94 0.31 9.59
N ARG A 70 6.62 0.23 9.82
CA ARG A 70 5.58 0.16 8.77
C ARG A 70 5.20 1.54 8.19
N GLY A 71 5.21 1.69 6.87
CA GLY A 71 4.80 2.91 6.14
C GLY A 71 3.93 2.61 4.91
N ILE A 72 3.59 3.63 4.12
CA ILE A 72 3.01 3.43 2.78
C ILE A 72 4.12 3.35 1.74
N CYS A 73 3.93 2.55 0.71
CA CYS A 73 4.84 2.48 -0.43
C CYS A 73 4.08 2.88 -1.69
N ARG A 74 4.57 3.91 -2.38
CA ARG A 74 4.08 4.30 -3.70
C ARG A 74 4.84 3.50 -4.74
N MET A 75 4.12 2.82 -5.59
CA MET A 75 4.64 2.09 -6.73
C MET A 75 4.44 2.95 -7.98
N GLU A 76 5.55 3.42 -8.53
CA GLU A 76 5.55 4.17 -9.78
C GLU A 76 5.83 3.23 -10.94
N ARG A 77 5.08 3.37 -12.03
CA ARG A 77 5.26 2.51 -13.20
C ARG A 77 6.53 2.90 -13.96
N CYS A 78 7.49 1.99 -14.04
CA CYS A 78 8.67 2.12 -14.90
C CYS A 78 8.31 1.98 -16.38
N LYS A 79 9.14 2.58 -17.25
CA LYS A 79 8.99 2.52 -18.72
C LYS A 79 9.00 1.10 -19.30
N LEU A 80 9.52 0.12 -18.57
CA LEU A 80 9.58 -1.30 -18.96
C LEU A 80 8.34 -2.11 -18.54
N GLY A 81 7.29 -1.46 -18.01
CA GLY A 81 6.08 -2.14 -17.54
C GLY A 81 6.19 -2.75 -16.14
N THR A 82 7.38 -2.73 -15.53
CA THR A 82 7.63 -3.00 -14.11
C THR A 82 7.30 -1.77 -13.26
N TYR A 83 7.24 -1.90 -11.93
CA TYR A 83 7.03 -0.76 -11.03
C TYR A 83 8.27 -0.55 -10.13
N SER A 84 8.78 0.67 -10.05
CA SER A 84 9.76 1.10 -9.05
C SER A 84 9.04 1.49 -7.77
N VAL A 85 9.53 1.02 -6.63
CA VAL A 85 8.95 1.31 -5.32
C VAL A 85 9.62 2.56 -4.75
N GLN A 86 8.85 3.64 -4.60
CA GLN A 86 9.22 4.80 -3.81
C GLN A 86 8.53 4.73 -2.43
N VAL A 87 9.31 4.76 -1.37
CA VAL A 87 8.79 4.66 0.00
C VAL A 87 8.53 6.06 0.55
N TYR A 88 7.31 6.29 1.04
CA TYR A 88 6.94 7.54 1.71
C TYR A 88 6.67 7.24 3.20
N TRP A 89 7.49 7.85 4.04
CA TRP A 89 7.56 7.52 5.47
C TRP A 89 6.41 8.19 6.25
N ALA A 90 5.59 7.38 6.93
CA ALA A 90 4.82 7.80 8.10
C ALA A 90 5.29 6.91 9.25
N GLY A 91 5.89 7.50 10.29
CA GLY A 91 6.54 6.77 11.37
C GLY A 91 5.72 5.59 11.91
N PHE A 92 6.33 4.40 11.94
CA PHE A 92 5.88 3.21 12.69
C PHE A 92 4.38 2.85 12.58
N SER A 93 3.74 2.94 11.42
CA SER A 93 2.27 2.93 11.34
C SER A 93 1.66 1.52 11.16
N GLY A 94 0.84 1.08 12.12
CA GLY A 94 -0.03 -0.10 12.01
C GLY A 94 -1.20 0.08 11.05
N GLY A 95 -1.01 0.82 9.96
CA GLY A 95 -1.98 0.98 8.90
C GLY A 95 -2.29 -0.35 8.23
N GLN A 96 -3.56 -0.55 7.87
CA GLN A 96 -4.09 -1.79 7.34
C GLN A 96 -4.96 -1.61 6.11
N CYS A 97 -5.52 -0.41 5.91
CA CYS A 97 -6.38 -0.12 4.78
C CYS A 97 -6.09 1.25 4.18
N LEU A 98 -6.37 1.35 2.88
CA LEU A 98 -6.26 2.53 2.07
C LEU A 98 -7.61 2.84 1.44
N THR A 99 -7.93 4.12 1.35
CA THR A 99 -9.04 4.61 0.51
C THR A 99 -8.71 5.99 -0.01
N VAL A 100 -9.13 6.32 -1.23
CA VAL A 100 -8.99 7.67 -1.79
C VAL A 100 -10.33 8.38 -1.69
N TYR A 101 -10.30 9.62 -1.20
CA TYR A 101 -11.46 10.50 -1.11
C TYR A 101 -10.99 11.94 -1.26
N GLN A 102 -11.70 12.74 -2.06
CA GLN A 102 -11.39 14.16 -2.29
C GLN A 102 -9.89 14.41 -2.53
N GLU A 103 -9.33 13.76 -3.56
CA GLU A 103 -7.93 13.95 -4.00
C GLU A 103 -6.88 13.65 -2.91
N SER A 104 -7.27 12.92 -1.86
CA SER A 104 -6.38 12.56 -0.76
C SER A 104 -6.44 11.06 -0.48
N LEU A 105 -5.32 10.48 -0.07
CA LEU A 105 -5.27 9.09 0.36
C LEU A 105 -5.44 9.03 1.88
N TYR A 106 -6.41 8.26 2.33
CA TYR A 106 -6.65 8.02 3.74
C TYR A 106 -6.08 6.65 4.11
N VAL A 107 -5.37 6.63 5.23
CA VAL A 107 -4.81 5.42 5.83
C VAL A 107 -5.55 5.16 7.13
N GLY A 108 -6.13 3.96 7.25
CA GLY A 108 -6.75 3.49 8.48
C GLY A 108 -6.00 2.27 9.04
N GLY A 109 -6.01 2.12 10.37
CA GLY A 109 -5.44 0.95 11.04
C GLY A 109 -5.16 1.20 12.52
N GLN A 110 -4.30 0.40 13.12
CA GLN A 110 -3.82 0.60 14.50
C GLN A 110 -2.64 1.60 14.49
N ILE A 111 -2.98 2.87 14.31
CA ILE A 111 -2.01 3.97 14.18
C ILE A 111 -2.01 4.74 15.49
N SER A 112 -0.84 4.95 16.09
CA SER A 112 -0.72 5.67 17.36
C SER A 112 -0.07 7.03 17.15
N ILE A 113 -0.75 8.10 17.58
CA ILE A 113 -0.19 9.46 17.56
C ILE A 113 1.03 9.58 18.47
N THR A 114 1.08 8.80 19.56
CA THR A 114 2.23 8.76 20.49
C THR A 114 3.49 8.14 19.89
N ALA A 115 3.36 7.43 18.76
CA ALA A 115 4.49 6.91 17.99
C ALA A 115 5.04 7.93 16.97
N GLY A 116 4.61 9.19 17.04
CA GLY A 116 5.03 10.26 16.12
C GLY A 116 4.26 10.26 14.78
N ASN A 117 3.11 9.60 14.71
CA ASN A 117 2.24 9.64 13.54
C ASN A 117 1.45 10.95 13.46
N ALA A 118 1.01 11.31 12.25
CA ALA A 118 0.14 12.47 12.05
C ALA A 118 -1.28 12.29 12.62
N GLY A 119 -1.71 11.07 12.93
CA GLY A 119 -3.06 10.82 13.43
C GLY A 119 -3.19 9.57 14.32
N GLN A 120 -4.37 9.41 14.93
CA GLN A 120 -4.75 8.26 15.76
C GLN A 120 -5.77 7.41 14.99
N ASN A 121 -5.38 6.17 14.68
CA ASN A 121 -6.12 5.17 13.87
C ASN A 121 -6.52 5.58 12.45
N ILE A 122 -6.51 6.87 12.13
CA ILE A 122 -6.76 7.43 10.81
C ILE A 122 -5.82 8.62 10.58
N MET A 123 -5.26 8.69 9.38
CA MET A 123 -4.46 9.83 8.91
C MET A 123 -4.68 10.03 7.41
N ARG A 124 -4.46 11.26 6.93
CA ARG A 124 -4.58 11.64 5.52
C ARG A 124 -3.20 11.83 4.93
N TRP A 125 -2.97 11.43 3.69
CA TRP A 125 -1.79 11.71 2.89
C TRP A 125 -2.18 12.50 1.65
N ASP A 126 -1.48 13.59 1.37
CA ASP A 126 -1.73 14.46 0.21
C ASP A 126 -0.82 14.17 -1.00
N GLY A 127 0.09 13.20 -0.86
CA GLY A 127 1.11 12.88 -1.86
C GLY A 127 2.52 13.33 -1.49
N GLU A 128 2.64 14.19 -0.48
CA GLU A 128 3.91 14.69 0.04
C GLU A 128 4.02 14.43 1.55
N GLN A 129 2.99 14.74 2.32
CA GLN A 129 2.98 14.71 3.78
C GLN A 129 1.72 14.07 4.35
N PHE A 130 1.87 13.52 5.56
CA PHE A 130 0.74 13.03 6.35
C PHE A 130 0.16 14.15 7.22
N HIS A 131 -1.16 14.24 7.24
CA HIS A 131 -1.95 15.25 7.92
C HIS A 131 -2.86 14.64 8.99
N PRO A 132 -3.00 15.32 10.15
CA PRO A 132 -4.01 14.97 11.14
C PRO A 132 -5.42 15.17 10.59
N LEU A 133 -6.37 14.41 11.15
CA LEU A 133 -7.81 14.60 10.94
C LEU A 133 -8.48 14.97 12.27
N GLY A 134 -7.85 15.89 13.02
CA GLY A 134 -8.20 16.20 14.41
C GLY A 134 -7.57 15.20 15.39
N GLN A 135 -8.33 14.79 16.40
CA GLN A 135 -7.87 13.85 17.45
C GLN A 135 -7.88 12.38 17.00
N GLY A 136 -8.24 12.11 15.73
CA GLY A 136 -8.37 10.77 15.15
C GLY A 136 -9.58 9.99 15.68
N ILE A 137 -9.53 8.66 15.52
CA ILE A 137 -10.55 7.74 16.03
C ILE A 137 -10.00 7.08 17.30
N GLN A 138 -10.64 7.32 18.44
CA GLN A 138 -10.21 6.85 19.75
C GLN A 138 -11.10 5.69 20.22
N TRP A 139 -10.57 4.84 21.09
CA TRP A 139 -11.23 3.69 21.70
C TRP A 139 -11.04 3.72 23.21
#